data_AF-A0A7C0ZF53-F1
#
_entry.id   AF-A0A7C0ZF53-F1
#
_cell.length_a   1.000
_cell.length_b   1.000
_cell.length_c   1.000
_cell.angle_alpha   90.00
_cell.angle_beta   90.00
_cell.angle_gamma   90.00
#
_symmetry.space_group_name_H-M   'P 1'
#
loop_
_entity.id
_entity.type
_entity.pdbx_description
1 polymer ?
#
loop_
_entity_poly.entity_id
_entity_poly.type
_entity_poly.pdbx_seq_one_letter_code
_entity_poly.pdbx_strand_id
1 'polypeptide(L)'
;LYIKEELFNYLRPAVLGGGTITDVDIGEYKLVDNFERFEAGTLNIAGGLGLAAAAEYLMNLGMKNVLEHEKQLMIRMIEGLKSAGVKVFGPSDYERRVGVVSFEIEGMGPHRAAFLLSEMYNIAVRSGHHCAYPLLKHVIHRPEGTCRASLYIYNTEEEVEKFIGAIKEIRRSNG
;
A
#
# COMPACT_ATOMS: atom_id res chain seq x y z
N LEU A 1 1.51 -15.77 6.95
CA LEU A 1 1.92 -15.15 8.24
C LEU A 1 3.33 -15.63 8.54
N TYR A 2 4.26 -14.75 8.92
CA TYR A 2 5.56 -15.18 9.44
C TYR A 2 5.48 -15.30 10.97
N ILE A 3 5.90 -16.44 11.51
CA ILE A 3 5.97 -16.71 12.94
C ILE A 3 7.43 -17.02 13.26
N LYS A 4 8.02 -16.28 14.21
CA LYS A 4 9.33 -16.64 14.74
C LYS A 4 9.25 -18.00 15.43
N GLU A 5 10.26 -18.84 15.23
CA GLU A 5 10.31 -20.20 15.76
C GLU A 5 10.10 -20.25 17.28
N GLU A 6 10.73 -19.33 18.03
CA GLU A 6 10.59 -19.21 19.48
C GLU A 6 9.15 -18.93 19.95
N LEU A 7 8.31 -18.34 19.09
CA LEU A 7 6.92 -18.03 19.40
C LEU A 7 5.96 -19.15 19.00
N PHE A 8 6.41 -20.11 18.19
CA PHE A 8 5.56 -21.09 17.56
C PHE A 8 4.73 -21.86 18.60
N ASN A 9 5.36 -22.32 19.69
CA ASN A 9 4.69 -23.10 20.74
C ASN A 9 3.75 -22.28 21.65
N TYR A 10 3.80 -20.94 21.56
CA TYR A 10 2.94 -20.06 22.36
C TYR A 10 1.65 -19.67 21.63
N LEU A 11 1.55 -19.96 20.32
CA LEU A 11 0.42 -19.56 19.49
C LEU A 11 -0.57 -20.71 19.31
N ARG A 12 -1.86 -20.40 19.48
CA ARG A 12 -2.96 -21.31 19.17
C ARG A 12 -3.61 -20.91 17.84
N PRO A 13 -4.05 -21.87 17.01
CA PRO A 13 -4.74 -21.54 15.78
C PRO A 13 -6.09 -20.87 16.05
N ALA A 14 -6.42 -19.88 15.23
CA ALA A 14 -7.69 -19.15 15.35
C ALA A 14 -8.87 -19.95 14.79
N VAL A 15 -8.60 -20.82 13.83
CA VAL A 15 -9.58 -21.68 13.15
C VAL A 15 -9.05 -23.11 13.16
N LEU A 16 -9.92 -24.07 13.46
CA LEU A 16 -9.63 -25.50 13.47
C LEU A 16 -10.45 -26.19 12.38
N GLY A 17 -9.91 -27.24 11.78
CA GLY A 17 -10.64 -28.03 10.81
C GLY A 17 -9.76 -29.06 10.11
N GLY A 18 -10.24 -29.57 8.98
CA GLY A 18 -9.43 -30.44 8.12
C GLY A 18 -8.09 -29.77 7.77
N GLY A 19 -7.01 -30.55 7.74
CA GLY A 19 -5.65 -30.04 7.49
C GLY A 19 -4.89 -29.61 8.75
N THR A 20 -5.57 -29.20 9.83
CA THR A 20 -4.86 -28.75 11.07
C THR A 20 -4.69 -29.84 12.12
N ILE A 21 -5.27 -31.01 11.90
CA ILE A 21 -5.49 -32.05 12.93
C ILE A 21 -4.87 -33.37 12.44
N THR A 22 -4.16 -34.07 13.32
CA THR A 22 -3.66 -35.44 13.09
C THR A 22 -4.66 -36.51 13.50
N ASP A 23 -5.48 -36.22 14.53
CA ASP A 23 -6.44 -37.16 15.13
C ASP A 23 -7.60 -36.38 15.78
N VAL A 24 -8.84 -36.88 15.68
CA VAL A 24 -10.03 -36.23 16.26
C VAL A 24 -11.06 -37.27 16.70
N ASP A 25 -11.63 -37.05 17.89
CA ASP A 25 -12.71 -37.87 18.44
C ASP A 25 -13.73 -36.96 19.18
N ILE A 26 -14.76 -37.56 19.77
CA ILE A 26 -15.77 -36.87 20.56
C ILE A 26 -15.11 -36.24 21.78
N GLY A 27 -14.95 -34.91 21.74
CA GLY A 27 -14.45 -34.11 22.86
C GLY A 27 -12.95 -33.86 22.84
N GLU A 28 -12.19 -34.41 21.89
CA GLU A 28 -10.74 -34.21 21.82
C GLU A 28 -10.21 -34.18 20.38
N TYR A 29 -9.02 -33.58 20.22
CA TYR A 29 -8.28 -33.55 18.96
C TYR A 29 -6.79 -33.38 19.23
N LYS A 30 -5.96 -33.78 18.25
CA LYS A 30 -4.51 -33.55 18.24
C LYS A 30 -4.15 -32.70 17.03
N LEU A 31 -3.44 -31.60 17.24
CA LEU A 31 -2.97 -30.77 16.13
C LEU A 31 -1.80 -31.41 15.40
N VAL A 32 -1.59 -31.01 14.15
CA VAL A 32 -0.30 -31.18 13.48
C VAL A 32 0.77 -30.31 14.17
N ASP A 33 2.01 -30.80 14.24
CA ASP A 33 3.11 -30.13 14.95
C ASP A 33 3.97 -29.24 14.02
N ASN A 34 3.34 -28.66 13.00
CA ASN A 34 3.99 -27.82 12.00
C ASN A 34 3.08 -26.62 11.65
N PHE A 35 3.52 -25.79 10.70
CA PHE A 35 2.80 -24.57 10.31
C PHE A 35 1.36 -24.84 9.80
N GLU A 36 1.07 -26.05 9.29
CA GLU A 36 -0.23 -26.42 8.73
C GLU A 36 -1.34 -26.34 9.78
N ARG A 37 -0.98 -26.37 11.08
CA ARG A 37 -1.96 -26.18 12.17
C ARG A 37 -2.65 -24.82 12.13
N PHE A 38 -2.10 -23.84 11.41
CA PHE A 38 -2.66 -22.50 11.22
C PHE A 38 -3.41 -22.32 9.89
N GLU A 39 -3.51 -23.37 9.08
CA GLU A 39 -4.03 -23.35 7.71
C GLU A 39 -5.24 -24.29 7.57
N ALA A 40 -6.33 -23.94 8.27
CA ALA A 40 -7.52 -24.77 8.31
C ALA A 40 -8.32 -24.79 7.00
N GLY A 41 -8.70 -26.01 6.60
CA GLY A 41 -9.56 -26.26 5.45
C GLY A 41 -8.82 -26.22 4.11
N THR A 42 -9.59 -26.18 3.03
CA THR A 42 -9.02 -26.03 1.69
C THR A 42 -8.49 -24.62 1.52
N LEU A 43 -7.19 -24.50 1.30
CA LEU A 43 -6.51 -23.21 1.17
C LEU A 43 -6.79 -22.56 -0.19
N ASN A 44 -6.45 -21.28 -0.29
CA ASN A 44 -6.42 -20.57 -1.56
C ASN A 44 -5.19 -21.01 -2.39
N ILE A 45 -5.24 -22.23 -2.93
CA ILE A 45 -4.14 -22.86 -3.66
C ILE A 45 -3.70 -21.98 -4.84
N ALA A 46 -4.65 -21.52 -5.66
CA ALA A 46 -4.36 -20.67 -6.82
C ALA A 46 -3.73 -19.33 -6.39
N GLY A 47 -4.20 -18.73 -5.30
CA GLY A 47 -3.62 -17.51 -4.74
C GLY A 47 -2.19 -17.72 -4.21
N GLY A 48 -1.92 -18.86 -3.58
CA GLY A 48 -0.57 -19.23 -3.13
C GLY A 48 0.41 -19.37 -4.29
N LEU A 49 0.02 -20.07 -5.35
CA LEU A 49 0.84 -20.22 -6.56
C LEU A 49 1.04 -18.86 -7.29
N GLY A 50 -0.01 -18.04 -7.39
CA GLY A 50 0.08 -16.71 -7.98
C GLY A 50 1.00 -15.77 -7.19
N LEU A 51 0.97 -15.85 -5.86
CA LEU A 51 1.87 -15.09 -5.00
C LEU A 51 3.33 -15.54 -5.16
N ALA A 52 3.57 -16.85 -5.29
CA ALA A 52 4.92 -17.38 -5.55
C ALA A 52 5.49 -16.85 -6.87
N ALA A 53 4.69 -16.86 -7.94
CA ALA A 53 5.09 -16.31 -9.24
C ALA A 53 5.36 -14.79 -9.18
N ALA A 54 4.52 -14.04 -8.45
CA ALA A 54 4.72 -12.60 -8.25
C ALA A 54 6.00 -12.29 -7.44
N ALA A 55 6.29 -13.10 -6.41
CA ALA A 55 7.52 -12.98 -5.64
C ALA A 55 8.75 -13.29 -6.49
N GLU A 56 8.71 -14.34 -7.30
CA GLU A 56 9.78 -14.70 -8.24
C GLU A 56 10.04 -13.59 -9.25
N TYR A 57 8.98 -12.99 -9.80
CA TYR A 57 9.09 -11.85 -10.70
C TYR A 57 9.84 -10.66 -10.05
N LEU A 58 9.48 -10.28 -8.81
CA LEU A 58 10.16 -9.20 -8.08
C LEU A 58 11.61 -9.57 -7.70
N MET A 59 11.87 -10.83 -7.36
CA MET A 59 13.23 -11.32 -7.09
C MET A 59 14.11 -11.25 -8.34
N ASN A 60 13.57 -11.60 -9.51
CA ASN A 60 14.27 -11.53 -10.79
C ASN A 60 14.58 -10.09 -11.22
N LEU A 61 13.67 -9.14 -10.93
CA LEU A 61 13.96 -7.71 -11.08
C LEU A 61 15.03 -7.23 -10.10
N GLY A 62 15.12 -7.87 -8.93
CA GLY A 62 16.00 -7.52 -7.83
C GLY A 62 15.38 -6.42 -6.96
N MET A 63 15.10 -6.74 -5.69
CA MET A 63 14.43 -5.81 -4.76
C MET A 63 15.17 -4.49 -4.52
N LYS A 64 16.49 -4.44 -4.72
CA LYS A 64 17.26 -3.19 -4.68
C LYS A 64 16.92 -2.28 -5.86
N ASN A 65 16.77 -2.84 -7.05
CA ASN A 65 16.39 -2.09 -8.26
C ASN A 65 14.95 -1.58 -8.13
N VAL A 66 14.05 -2.41 -7.60
CA VAL A 66 12.67 -2.01 -7.29
C VAL A 66 12.64 -0.79 -6.36
N LEU A 67 13.38 -0.86 -5.24
CA LEU A 67 13.45 0.22 -4.27
C LEU A 67 14.03 1.51 -4.89
N GLU A 68 15.11 1.40 -5.65
CA GLU A 68 15.77 2.56 -6.26
C GLU A 68 14.89 3.23 -7.33
N HIS A 69 14.26 2.44 -8.20
CA HIS A 69 13.29 2.94 -9.20
C HIS A 69 12.13 3.69 -8.53
N GLU A 70 11.50 3.06 -7.53
CA GLU A 70 10.40 3.66 -6.79
C GLU A 70 10.81 4.95 -6.10
N LYS A 71 12.03 4.98 -5.52
CA LYS A 71 12.58 6.15 -4.83
C LYS A 71 12.85 7.30 -5.78
N GLN A 72 13.42 7.05 -6.96
CA GLN A 72 13.69 8.09 -7.97
C GLN A 72 12.38 8.79 -8.42
N LEU A 73 11.37 8.00 -8.76
CA LEU A 73 10.05 8.53 -9.14
C LEU A 73 9.37 9.28 -7.99
N MET A 74 9.49 8.77 -6.77
CA MET A 74 8.91 9.38 -5.58
C MET A 74 9.53 10.75 -5.25
N ILE A 75 10.85 10.88 -5.34
CA ILE A 75 11.55 12.16 -5.12
C ILE A 75 11.05 13.18 -6.14
N ARG A 76 11.06 12.82 -7.42
CA ARG A 76 10.59 13.67 -8.51
C ARG A 76 9.15 14.13 -8.32
N MET A 77 8.26 13.21 -7.95
CA MET A 77 6.86 13.52 -7.65
C MET A 77 6.74 14.51 -6.49
N ILE A 78 7.42 14.26 -5.37
CA ILE A 78 7.35 15.11 -4.17
C ILE A 78 7.86 16.53 -4.47
N GLU A 79 9.00 16.63 -5.14
CA GLU A 79 9.60 17.92 -5.51
C GLU A 79 8.69 18.69 -6.47
N GLY A 80 8.17 18.03 -7.51
CA GLY A 80 7.22 18.62 -8.45
C GLY A 80 5.94 19.13 -7.78
N LEU A 81 5.37 18.35 -6.85
CA LEU A 81 4.19 18.76 -6.07
C LEU A 81 4.49 19.96 -5.16
N LYS A 82 5.63 19.94 -4.44
CA LYS A 82 6.03 21.06 -3.57
C LYS A 82 6.25 22.33 -4.38
N SER A 83 6.94 22.26 -5.51
CA SER A 83 7.13 23.40 -6.43
C SER A 83 5.81 23.88 -7.04
N ALA A 84 4.84 23.00 -7.21
CA ALA A 84 3.47 23.35 -7.59
C ALA A 84 2.64 23.90 -6.43
N GLY A 85 3.23 24.14 -5.25
CA GLY A 85 2.58 24.65 -4.03
C GLY A 85 1.51 23.72 -3.45
N VAL A 86 1.63 22.42 -3.69
CA VAL A 86 0.78 21.39 -3.09
C VAL A 86 1.38 20.93 -1.78
N LYS A 87 0.53 20.75 -0.77
CA LYS A 87 0.97 20.24 0.52
C LYS A 87 1.18 18.73 0.43
N VAL A 88 2.40 18.28 0.73
CA VAL A 88 2.78 16.86 0.78
C VAL A 88 2.99 16.42 2.22
N PHE A 89 2.46 15.26 2.60
CA PHE A 89 2.57 14.71 3.94
C PHE A 89 3.70 13.66 4.03
N GLY A 90 4.27 13.51 5.23
CA GLY A 90 5.33 12.53 5.56
C GLY A 90 6.68 13.17 5.93
N PRO A 91 7.69 12.35 6.26
CA PRO A 91 9.03 12.82 6.67
C PRO A 91 9.74 13.65 5.58
N SER A 92 10.60 14.60 5.95
CA SER A 92 11.41 15.32 4.95
C SER A 92 12.58 14.47 4.40
N ASP A 93 13.02 13.49 5.18
CA ASP A 93 14.06 12.54 4.81
C ASP A 93 13.51 11.50 3.82
N TYR A 94 14.04 11.52 2.59
CA TYR A 94 13.62 10.61 1.51
C TYR A 94 14.08 9.17 1.71
N GLU A 95 15.11 8.91 2.53
CA GLU A 95 15.52 7.54 2.89
C GLU A 95 14.47 6.84 3.76
N ARG A 96 13.62 7.62 4.42
CA ARG A 96 12.52 7.12 5.27
C ARG A 96 11.18 7.14 4.54
N ARG A 97 11.20 7.18 3.22
CA ARG A 97 10.02 7.17 2.36
C ARG A 97 10.04 5.99 1.40
N VAL A 98 8.84 5.63 0.98
CA VAL A 98 8.55 4.74 -0.16
C VAL A 98 7.70 5.52 -1.16
N GLY A 99 7.40 4.95 -2.32
CA GLY A 99 6.62 5.50 -3.44
C GLY A 99 5.16 5.79 -3.15
N VAL A 100 4.79 6.04 -1.90
CA VAL A 100 3.45 6.43 -1.47
C VAL A 100 3.45 7.89 -1.06
N VAL A 101 2.79 8.74 -1.85
CA VAL A 101 2.79 10.19 -1.69
C VAL A 101 1.37 10.66 -1.37
N SER A 102 1.13 11.00 -0.10
CA SER A 102 -0.11 11.65 0.33
C SER A 102 -0.01 13.17 0.17
N PHE A 103 -1.03 13.80 -0.39
CA PHE A 103 -1.04 15.22 -0.73
C PHE A 103 -2.43 15.87 -0.60
N GLU A 104 -2.42 17.21 -0.58
CA GLU A 104 -3.61 18.06 -0.51
C GLU A 104 -3.41 19.30 -1.39
N ILE A 105 -4.41 19.59 -2.22
CA ILE A 105 -4.52 20.85 -2.95
C ILE A 105 -5.35 21.81 -2.08
N GLU A 106 -4.76 22.95 -1.72
CA GLU A 106 -5.43 23.94 -0.87
C GLU A 106 -6.76 24.41 -1.49
N GLY A 107 -7.79 24.52 -0.65
CA GLY A 107 -9.15 24.90 -1.10
C GLY A 107 -9.89 23.81 -1.88
N MET A 108 -9.35 22.58 -1.98
CA MET A 108 -9.99 21.48 -2.69
C MET A 108 -10.05 20.22 -1.85
N GLY A 109 -11.26 19.73 -1.59
CA GLY A 109 -11.47 18.45 -0.90
C GLY A 109 -10.86 17.27 -1.66
N PRO A 110 -10.34 16.25 -0.97
CA PRO A 110 -9.58 15.16 -1.59
C PRO A 110 -10.40 14.35 -2.60
N HIS A 111 -11.70 14.15 -2.35
CA HIS A 111 -12.59 13.45 -3.29
C HIS A 111 -12.77 14.22 -4.60
N ARG A 112 -12.89 15.56 -4.54
CA ARG A 112 -12.99 16.42 -5.72
C ARG A 112 -11.70 16.40 -6.52
N ALA A 113 -10.55 16.51 -5.86
CA ALA A 113 -9.24 16.43 -6.52
C ALA A 113 -9.06 15.08 -7.24
N ALA A 114 -9.38 13.96 -6.56
CA ALA A 114 -9.31 12.63 -7.16
C ALA A 114 -10.25 12.46 -8.36
N PHE A 115 -11.49 12.98 -8.26
CA PHE A 115 -12.45 12.98 -9.36
C PHE A 115 -11.92 13.76 -10.57
N LEU A 116 -11.40 14.97 -10.39
CA LEU A 116 -10.86 15.79 -11.48
C LEU A 116 -9.65 15.12 -12.15
N LEU A 117 -8.76 14.50 -11.36
CA LEU A 117 -7.63 13.74 -11.89
C LEU A 117 -8.09 12.54 -12.74
N SER A 118 -9.11 11.81 -12.29
CA SER A 118 -9.69 10.69 -13.03
C SER A 118 -10.34 11.17 -14.33
N GLU A 119 -11.33 12.06 -14.23
CA GLU A 119 -12.20 12.39 -15.36
C GLU A 119 -11.52 13.25 -16.43
N MET A 120 -10.64 14.17 -16.04
CA MET A 120 -10.03 15.12 -16.99
C MET A 120 -8.67 14.66 -17.50
N TYR A 121 -7.94 13.87 -16.71
CA TYR A 121 -6.54 13.52 -17.00
C TYR A 121 -6.29 12.02 -17.12
N ASN A 122 -7.30 11.19 -16.81
CA ASN A 122 -7.18 9.73 -16.73
C ASN A 122 -6.07 9.30 -15.78
N ILE A 123 -6.02 9.92 -14.58
CA ILE A 123 -5.04 9.62 -13.54
C ILE A 123 -5.75 9.06 -12.31
N ALA A 124 -5.47 7.80 -12.01
CA ALA A 124 -6.03 7.13 -10.85
C ALA A 124 -5.24 7.46 -9.58
N VAL A 125 -5.91 8.09 -8.61
CA VAL A 125 -5.40 8.27 -7.24
C VAL A 125 -6.46 7.79 -6.24
N ARG A 126 -6.06 7.59 -4.98
CA ARG A 126 -7.01 7.28 -3.90
C ARG A 126 -7.22 8.50 -3.02
N SER A 127 -8.48 8.83 -2.73
CA SER A 127 -8.86 9.86 -1.76
C SER A 127 -9.45 9.23 -0.49
N GLY A 128 -9.30 9.90 0.66
CA GLY A 128 -9.97 9.55 1.92
C GLY A 128 -8.98 9.30 3.06
N HIS A 129 -9.35 8.40 3.97
CA HIS A 129 -8.57 8.13 5.20
C HIS A 129 -7.55 7.01 5.09
N HIS A 130 -7.50 6.29 3.97
CA HIS A 130 -6.52 5.23 3.70
C HIS A 130 -6.43 4.15 4.81
N CYS A 131 -7.56 3.88 5.48
CA CYS A 131 -7.63 3.00 6.65
C CYS A 131 -6.74 3.44 7.83
N ALA A 132 -6.31 4.70 7.87
CA ALA A 132 -5.42 5.28 8.86
C ALA A 132 -6.05 6.50 9.58
N TYR A 133 -7.33 6.39 9.95
CA TYR A 133 -8.14 7.50 10.48
C TYR A 133 -7.47 8.29 11.62
N PRO A 134 -6.87 7.65 12.64
CA PRO A 134 -6.23 8.39 13.74
C PRO A 134 -5.01 9.20 13.29
N LEU A 135 -4.20 8.67 12.37
CA LEU A 135 -3.06 9.39 11.78
C LEU A 135 -3.55 10.67 11.09
N LEU A 136 -4.58 10.55 10.26
CA LEU A 136 -5.13 11.69 9.54
C LEU A 136 -5.78 12.70 10.49
N LYS A 137 -6.64 12.26 11.39
CA LYS A 137 -7.39 13.14 12.29
C LYS A 137 -6.49 13.83 13.32
N HIS A 138 -5.58 13.10 13.94
CA HIS A 138 -4.87 13.55 15.15
C HIS A 138 -3.40 13.92 14.93
N VAL A 139 -2.72 13.34 13.93
CA VAL A 139 -1.28 13.58 13.72
C VAL A 139 -1.04 14.63 12.64
N ILE A 140 -1.73 14.52 11.50
CA ILE A 140 -1.57 15.47 10.38
C ILE A 140 -2.73 16.47 10.24
N HIS A 141 -3.72 16.39 11.14
CA HIS A 141 -4.86 17.30 11.24
C HIS A 141 -5.66 17.47 9.93
N ARG A 142 -6.03 16.34 9.32
CA ARG A 142 -6.85 16.20 8.10
C ARG A 142 -8.04 15.26 8.32
N PRO A 143 -9.06 15.69 9.08
CA PRO A 143 -10.22 14.84 9.37
C PRO A 143 -11.01 14.43 8.11
N GLU A 144 -10.95 15.21 7.03
CA GLU A 144 -11.62 14.93 5.75
C GLU A 144 -10.83 13.99 4.82
N GLY A 145 -9.62 13.59 5.20
CA GLY A 145 -8.78 12.74 4.36
C GLY A 145 -7.72 13.49 3.56
N THR A 146 -7.01 12.75 2.71
CA THR A 146 -6.01 13.25 1.75
C THR A 146 -6.16 12.54 0.41
N CYS A 147 -5.56 13.09 -0.65
CA CYS A 147 -5.27 12.30 -1.84
C CYS A 147 -3.98 11.50 -1.63
N ARG A 148 -3.84 10.37 -2.31
CA ARG A 148 -2.66 9.52 -2.30
C ARG A 148 -2.38 9.00 -3.71
N ALA A 149 -1.23 9.39 -4.25
CA ALA A 149 -0.62 8.74 -5.41
C ALA A 149 0.34 7.66 -4.89
N SER A 150 0.35 6.50 -5.53
CA SER A 150 1.20 5.37 -5.13
C SER A 150 1.85 4.80 -6.38
N LEU A 151 3.18 4.84 -6.38
CA LEU A 151 4.04 4.39 -7.46
C LEU A 151 4.43 2.93 -7.25
N TYR A 152 4.73 2.26 -8.35
CA TYR A 152 5.27 0.91 -8.35
C TYR A 152 6.19 0.70 -9.55
N ILE A 153 6.69 -0.52 -9.71
CA ILE A 153 7.71 -0.90 -10.71
C ILE A 153 7.34 -0.58 -12.17
N TYR A 154 6.06 -0.51 -12.50
CA TYR A 154 5.59 -0.26 -13.86
C TYR A 154 5.37 1.22 -14.15
N ASN A 155 5.46 2.09 -13.14
CA ASN A 155 5.30 3.52 -13.36
C ASN A 155 6.55 4.14 -13.99
N THR A 156 6.35 5.23 -14.71
CA THR A 156 7.42 5.91 -15.46
C THR A 156 7.59 7.37 -15.03
N GLU A 157 8.73 7.97 -15.37
CA GLU A 157 8.96 9.40 -15.16
C GLU A 157 7.95 10.27 -15.93
N GLU A 158 7.55 9.84 -17.12
CA GLU A 158 6.56 10.54 -17.94
C GLU A 158 5.20 10.58 -17.25
N GLU A 159 4.77 9.47 -16.62
CA GLU A 159 3.53 9.44 -15.84
C GLU A 159 3.61 10.37 -14.63
N VAL A 160 4.76 10.45 -13.97
CA VAL A 160 4.99 11.40 -12.86
C VAL A 160 4.88 12.84 -13.35
N GLU A 161 5.47 13.17 -14.50
CA GLU A 161 5.38 14.51 -15.09
C GLU A 161 3.96 14.86 -15.54
N LYS A 162 3.25 13.92 -16.17
CA LYS A 162 1.84 14.09 -16.53
C LYS A 162 1.00 14.38 -15.29
N PHE A 163 1.25 13.66 -14.19
CA PHE A 163 0.58 13.90 -12.92
C PHE A 163 0.89 15.28 -12.34
N ILE A 164 2.15 15.69 -12.30
CA ILE A 164 2.53 17.04 -11.82
C ILE A 164 1.88 18.13 -12.67
N GLY A 165 1.85 17.95 -14.00
CA GLY A 165 1.18 18.86 -14.94
C GLY A 165 -0.31 19.00 -14.66
N ALA A 166 -1.02 17.88 -14.54
CA ALA A 166 -2.44 17.86 -14.19
C ALA A 166 -2.74 18.59 -12.87
N ILE A 167 -1.91 18.36 -11.85
CA ILE A 167 -2.04 19.03 -10.55
C ILE A 167 -1.89 20.56 -10.68
N LYS A 168 -0.92 21.04 -11.46
CA LYS A 168 -0.72 22.48 -11.70
C LYS A 168 -1.93 23.11 -12.39
N GLU A 169 -2.50 22.43 -13.38
CA GLU A 169 -3.69 22.90 -14.09
C GLU A 169 -4.93 22.94 -13.18
N ILE A 170 -5.19 21.85 -12.44
CA ILE A 170 -6.31 21.76 -11.49
C ILE A 170 -6.23 22.90 -10.47
N ARG A 171 -5.03 23.17 -9.93
CA ARG A 171 -4.83 24.24 -8.96
C ARG A 171 -5.08 25.62 -9.58
N ARG A 172 -4.62 25.86 -10.80
CA ARG A 172 -4.83 27.13 -11.53
C ARG A 172 -6.31 27.39 -11.80
N SER A 173 -7.09 26.36 -12.12
CA SER A 173 -8.53 26.49 -12.40
C SER A 173 -9.41 26.57 -11.13
N ASN A 174 -8.82 26.41 -9.94
CA ASN A 174 -9.54 26.49 -8.66
C ASN A 174 -9.42 27.85 -7.96
N GLY A 175 -8.59 28.75 -8.48
CA GLY A 175 -8.50 30.17 -8.07
C GLY A 175 -9.25 31.06 -9.06
#